data_AF-A0A220U6E7-F1
#
_entry.id   AF-A0A220U6E7-F1
#
_cell.length_a   1.000
_cell.length_b   1.000
_cell.length_c   1.000
_cell.angle_alpha   90.00
_cell.angle_beta   90.00
_cell.angle_gamma   90.00
#
_symmetry.space_group_name_H-M   'P 1'
#
loop_
_entity.id
_entity.type
_entity.pdbx_description
1 polymer ?
#
loop_
_entity_poly.entity_id
_entity_poly.type
_entity_poly.pdbx_seq_one_letter_code
_entity_poly.pdbx_strand_id
1 'polypeptide(L)'
;MESTFLSITFLVVIYLLIKVISLEGRIKGMKYTLNQLANQSEISEGPIDDELHKLLREGKDVKAVKRVREAKGLSLVEGKKYIDELKLTGR
;
A
#
# COMPACT_ATOMS: atom_id res chain seq x y z
N MET A 1 -28.47 -39.14 16.85
CA MET A 1 -27.97 -37.94 17.57
C MET A 1 -26.50 -37.68 17.30
N GLU A 2 -25.68 -38.71 17.07
CA GLU A 2 -24.24 -38.54 16.81
C GLU A 2 -23.95 -37.98 15.40
N SER A 3 -24.64 -38.47 14.36
CA SER A 3 -24.45 -38.02 12.98
C SER A 3 -24.90 -36.57 12.74
N THR A 4 -25.87 -36.08 13.51
CA THR A 4 -26.34 -34.69 13.46
C THR A 4 -25.34 -33.71 14.04
N PHE A 5 -24.52 -34.14 15.00
CA PHE A 5 -23.48 -33.28 15.57
C PHE A 5 -22.33 -33.09 14.59
N LEU A 6 -21.99 -34.16 13.86
CA LEU A 6 -20.93 -34.18 12.86
C LEU A 6 -21.26 -33.35 11.62
N SER A 7 -22.53 -33.28 11.24
CA SER A 7 -22.98 -32.41 10.14
C SER A 7 -22.95 -30.92 10.51
N ILE A 8 -23.29 -30.57 11.76
CA ILE A 8 -23.25 -29.18 12.25
C ILE A 8 -21.80 -28.67 12.30
N THR A 9 -20.86 -29.46 12.83
CA THR A 9 -19.44 -29.08 12.84
C THR A 9 -18.89 -28.91 11.44
N PHE A 10 -19.24 -29.79 10.51
CA PHE A 10 -18.82 -29.67 9.11
C PHE A 10 -19.38 -28.40 8.44
N LEU A 11 -20.64 -28.04 8.71
CA LEU A 11 -21.25 -26.81 8.21
C LEU A 11 -20.57 -25.55 8.76
N VAL A 12 -20.18 -25.55 10.04
CA VAL A 12 -19.45 -24.42 10.65
C VAL A 12 -18.07 -24.27 10.01
N VAL A 13 -17.35 -25.37 9.78
CA VAL A 13 -16.04 -25.35 9.11
C VAL A 13 -16.18 -24.85 7.67
N ILE A 14 -17.17 -25.32 6.92
CA ILE A 14 -17.46 -24.83 5.56
C ILE A 14 -17.77 -23.34 5.55
N TYR A 15 -18.59 -22.86 6.50
CA TYR A 15 -18.92 -21.44 6.61
C TYR A 15 -17.68 -20.57 6.85
N LEU A 16 -16.75 -21.02 7.71
CA LEU A 16 -15.49 -20.33 7.95
C LEU A 16 -14.61 -20.30 6.68
N LEU A 17 -14.53 -21.41 5.94
CA LEU A 17 -13.77 -21.47 4.68
C LEU A 17 -14.35 -20.50 3.63
N ILE A 18 -15.68 -20.43 3.48
CA ILE A 18 -16.35 -19.48 2.58
C ILE A 18 -16.07 -18.03 3.01
N LYS A 19 -16.12 -17.73 4.31
CA LYS A 19 -15.81 -16.40 4.87
C LYS A 19 -14.38 -15.97 4.55
N VAL A 20 -13.40 -16.87 4.65
CA VAL A 20 -11.99 -16.60 4.32
C VAL A 20 -11.83 -16.28 2.83
N ILE A 21 -12.45 -17.07 1.95
CA ILE A 21 -12.42 -16.82 0.49
C ILE A 21 -13.12 -15.48 0.16
N SER A 22 -14.23 -15.18 0.82
CA SER A 22 -14.96 -13.91 0.68
C SER A 22 -14.16 -12.71 1.18
N LEU A 23 -13.24 -12.91 2.12
CA LEU A 23 -12.43 -11.83 2.68
C LEU A 23 -11.36 -11.38 1.68
N GLU A 24 -10.75 -12.33 0.97
CA GLU A 24 -9.82 -12.03 -0.13
C GLU A 24 -10.48 -11.23 -1.25
N GLY A 25 -11.74 -11.55 -1.59
CA GLY A 25 -12.52 -10.80 -2.60
C GLY A 25 -12.70 -9.32 -2.24
N ARG A 26 -12.95 -9.00 -0.96
CA ARG A 26 -13.09 -7.61 -0.49
C ARG A 26 -11.76 -6.86 -0.48
N ILE A 27 -10.65 -7.55 -0.18
CA ILE A 27 -9.29 -6.99 -0.26
C ILE A 27 -8.93 -6.66 -1.71
N LYS A 28 -9.30 -7.54 -2.66
CA LYS A 28 -9.06 -7.34 -4.09
C LYS A 28 -9.86 -6.16 -4.66
N GLY A 29 -11.11 -5.98 -4.19
CA GLY A 29 -11.95 -4.83 -4.54
C GLY A 29 -11.38 -3.49 -4.07
N MET A 30 -10.91 -3.40 -2.82
CA MET A 30 -10.25 -2.18 -2.31
C MET A 30 -8.96 -1.85 -3.08
N LYS A 31 -8.13 -2.84 -3.39
CA LYS A 31 -6.92 -2.63 -4.20
C LYS A 31 -7.27 -2.14 -5.61
N TYR A 32 -8.36 -2.64 -6.19
CA TYR A 32 -8.80 -2.21 -7.52
C TYR A 32 -9.31 -0.76 -7.52
N THR A 33 -10.10 -0.36 -6.52
CA THR A 33 -10.52 1.04 -6.38
C THR A 33 -9.35 1.98 -6.12
N LEU A 34 -8.37 1.57 -5.30
CA LEU A 34 -7.15 2.34 -5.08
C LEU A 34 -6.33 2.49 -6.37
N ASN A 35 -6.21 1.43 -7.17
CA ASN A 35 -5.47 1.47 -8.42
C ASN A 35 -6.20 2.24 -9.54
N GLN A 36 -7.54 2.22 -9.55
CA GLN A 36 -8.35 3.01 -10.48
C GLN A 36 -8.35 4.49 -10.13
N LEU A 37 -8.33 4.83 -8.83
CA LEU A 37 -8.09 6.20 -8.36
C LEU A 37 -6.66 6.64 -8.68
N ALA A 38 -5.66 5.78 -8.44
CA ALA A 38 -4.25 6.03 -8.74
C ALA A 38 -3.90 6.00 -10.25
N ASN A 39 -4.81 5.57 -11.12
CA ASN A 39 -4.65 5.67 -12.59
C ASN A 39 -5.39 6.88 -13.17
N GLN A 40 -6.39 7.43 -12.48
CA GLN A 40 -7.02 8.70 -12.86
C GLN A 40 -6.22 9.92 -12.37
N SER A 41 -5.45 9.77 -11.30
CA SER A 41 -4.39 10.71 -10.92
C SER A 41 -3.05 10.10 -11.31
N GLU A 42 -2.29 10.69 -12.24
CA GLU A 42 -0.84 10.49 -12.25
C GLU A 42 -0.33 10.66 -10.81
N ILE A 43 0.03 9.55 -10.16
CA ILE A 43 0.80 9.43 -8.92
C ILE A 43 0.61 10.63 -7.97
N SER A 44 -0.49 10.68 -7.23
CA SER A 44 -0.56 11.55 -6.07
C SER A 44 -0.44 10.72 -4.80
N GLU A 45 0.80 10.38 -4.41
CA GLU A 45 1.10 10.11 -3.00
C GLU A 45 1.05 11.44 -2.21
N GLY A 46 -0.07 12.18 -2.28
CA GLY A 46 -0.25 13.45 -1.60
C GLY A 46 0.62 14.62 -2.11
N PRO A 47 0.32 15.85 -1.67
CA PRO A 47 0.97 17.08 -2.14
C PRO A 47 2.49 17.16 -1.87
N ILE A 48 3.02 16.26 -1.04
CA ILE A 48 4.44 16.16 -0.75
C ILE A 48 5.18 15.43 -1.88
N ASP A 49 4.53 14.48 -2.54
CA ASP A 49 5.18 13.60 -3.51
C ASP A 49 5.34 14.26 -4.89
N ASP A 50 4.42 15.15 -5.30
CA ASP A 50 4.59 15.93 -6.54
C ASP A 50 5.84 16.84 -6.51
N GLU A 51 6.03 17.55 -5.39
CA GLU A 51 7.25 18.33 -5.18
C GLU A 51 8.48 17.43 -5.05
N LEU A 52 8.32 16.26 -4.45
CA LEU A 52 9.40 15.30 -4.29
C LEU A 52 9.87 14.75 -5.63
N HIS A 53 8.94 14.32 -6.48
CA HIS A 53 9.19 13.87 -7.85
C HIS A 53 9.81 14.97 -8.69
N LYS A 54 9.36 16.22 -8.55
CA LYS A 54 9.97 17.36 -9.23
C LYS A 54 11.41 17.57 -8.77
N LEU A 55 11.68 17.54 -7.46
CA LEU A 55 13.03 17.68 -6.91
C LEU A 55 13.94 16.51 -7.35
N LEU A 56 13.41 15.30 -7.45
CA LEU A 56 14.13 14.12 -7.92
C LEU A 56 14.47 14.22 -9.41
N ARG A 57 13.52 14.66 -10.25
CA ARG A 57 13.74 14.92 -11.68
C ARG A 57 14.74 16.05 -11.92
N GLU A 58 14.75 17.07 -11.07
CA GLU A 58 15.72 18.17 -11.11
C GLU A 58 17.10 17.80 -10.51
N GLY A 59 17.29 16.59 -9.99
CA GLY A 59 18.55 16.14 -9.38
C GLY A 59 18.86 16.79 -8.02
N LYS A 60 17.85 17.37 -7.36
CA LYS A 60 17.99 18.11 -6.09
C LYS A 60 17.79 17.20 -4.87
N ASP A 61 18.59 16.13 -4.80
CA ASP A 61 18.47 15.06 -3.80
C ASP A 61 18.50 15.57 -2.36
N VAL A 62 19.37 16.55 -2.08
CA VAL A 62 19.50 17.14 -0.73
C VAL A 62 18.20 17.83 -0.30
N LYS A 63 17.49 18.48 -1.23
CA LYS A 63 16.19 19.12 -0.94
C LYS A 63 15.08 18.08 -0.80
N ALA A 64 15.10 17.02 -1.61
CA ALA A 64 14.17 15.91 -1.52
C ALA A 64 14.27 15.19 -0.16
N VAL A 65 15.50 14.88 0.28
CA VAL A 65 15.77 14.30 1.62
C VAL A 65 15.28 15.24 2.72
N LYS A 66 15.53 16.55 2.62
CA LYS A 66 15.05 17.52 3.61
C LYS A 66 13.53 17.54 3.70
N ARG A 67 12.83 17.51 2.56
CA ARG A 67 11.35 17.49 2.49
C ARG A 67 10.77 16.24 3.13
N VAL A 68 11.31 15.06 2.80
CA VAL A 68 10.90 13.77 3.37
C VAL A 68 11.15 13.72 4.87
N ARG A 69 12.26 14.31 5.33
CA ARG A 69 12.59 14.43 6.76
C ARG A 69 11.55 15.26 7.51
N GLU A 70 11.17 16.41 6.95
CA GLU A 70 10.17 17.32 7.55
C GLU A 70 8.76 16.73 7.49
N ALA A 71 8.41 16.02 6.41
CA ALA A 71 7.08 15.48 6.21
C ALA A 71 6.83 14.16 6.96
N LYS A 72 7.80 13.24 6.97
CA LYS A 72 7.69 11.92 7.61
C LYS A 72 8.38 11.82 8.97
N GLY A 73 9.07 12.87 9.42
CA GLY A 73 9.82 12.87 10.68
C GLY A 73 11.00 11.90 10.70
N LEU A 74 11.49 11.50 9.53
CA LEU A 74 12.55 10.49 9.38
C LEU A 74 13.93 11.02 9.81
N SER A 75 14.85 10.12 10.11
CA SER A 75 16.27 10.46 10.30
C SER A 75 16.94 10.86 8.98
N LEU A 76 18.10 11.53 9.04
CA LEU A 76 18.93 11.85 7.86
C LEU A 76 19.25 10.60 7.01
N VAL A 77 19.53 9.48 7.68
CA VAL A 77 19.86 8.21 7.02
C VAL A 77 18.63 7.60 6.35
N GLU A 78 17.49 7.61 7.04
CA GLU A 78 16.23 7.07 6.53
C GLU A 78 15.68 7.91 5.37
N GLY A 79 15.75 9.24 5.47
CA GLY A 79 15.34 10.14 4.39
C GLY A 79 16.19 9.94 3.13
N LYS A 80 17.51 9.74 3.27
CA LYS A 80 18.38 9.40 2.14
C LYS A 80 18.01 8.05 1.53
N LYS A 81 17.84 7.02 2.37
CA LYS A 81 17.48 5.67 1.92
C LYS A 81 16.15 5.65 1.17
N TYR A 82 15.16 6.39 1.65
CA TYR A 82 13.87 6.53 0.99
C TYR A 82 13.97 7.15 -0.41
N ILE A 83 14.79 8.19 -0.56
CA ILE A 83 15.05 8.83 -1.85
C ILE A 83 15.82 7.90 -2.81
N ASP A 84 16.82 7.19 -2.29
CA ASP A 84 17.60 6.23 -3.07
C ASP A 84 16.71 5.08 -3.56
N GLU A 85 15.80 4.56 -2.72
CA GLU A 85 14.80 3.55 -3.10
C GLU A 85 13.82 4.07 -4.15
N LEU A 86 13.30 5.29 -4.00
CA LEU A 86 12.43 5.94 -4.99
C LEU A 86 13.12 6.07 -6.36
N LYS A 87 14.39 6.44 -6.38
CA LYS A 87 15.19 6.52 -7.62
C LYS A 87 15.43 5.17 -8.27
N LEU A 88 15.53 4.10 -7.47
CA LEU A 88 15.75 2.74 -7.94
C LEU A 88 14.46 2.11 -8.49
N THR A 89 13.31 2.40 -7.88
CA THR A 89 11.99 1.90 -8.31
C THR A 89 11.42 2.69 -9.49
N GLY A 90 11.76 3.97 -9.63
CA GLY A 90 11.26 4.84 -10.70
C GLY A 90 12.06 4.80 -12.01
N ARG A 91 12.86 3.76 -12.27
CA ARG A 91 13.74 3.64 -13.44
C ARG A 91 13.32 2.55 -14.41
#